data_AF-A0A6V8PAZ9-F1
#
_entry.id   AF-A0A6V8PAZ9-F1
#
_cell.length_a   1.000
_cell.length_b   1.000
_cell.length_c   1.000
_cell.angle_alpha   90.00
_cell.angle_beta   90.00
_cell.angle_gamma   90.00
#
_symmetry.space_group_name_H-M   'P 1'
#
loop_
_entity.id
_entity.type
_entity.pdbx_description
1 polymer ?
#
loop_
_entity_poly.entity_id
_entity_poly.type
_entity_poly.pdbx_seq_one_letter_code
_entity_poly.pdbx_strand_id
1 'polypeptide(L)'
;ARLTIPQVQVGEAEACTFEAPGNPYKPRALLLEQLARGLDVEPVEVSPGFYIQRRFGDAPDFAPGLLAIHNRELRLTLMSWYFSWVEPAQLYTRADGNGISLIYEPQVAGWLDPDPNLGFGTQYLQVQRGSWPQALSSFRKFYLEVGVSPPTDISPWTQQTVIYEVHPAQFGGFKGLAQVLPQLKEMGISVLYLMPIWLFNNLKDKLWDGNWIDSGSPYAIRDFHRLDPYLGGEDELRNLV
;
A
#
# COMPACT_ATOMS: atom_id res chain seq x y z
N ALA A 1 15.85 7.67 15.44
CA ALA A 1 15.40 8.99 15.96
C ALA A 1 13.89 9.07 15.83
N ARG A 2 13.21 10.00 16.53
CA ARG A 2 11.74 10.10 16.47
C ARG A 2 11.29 11.54 16.26
N LEU A 3 10.48 11.74 15.23
CA LEU A 3 9.86 13.03 14.88
C LEU A 3 8.41 12.97 15.35
N THR A 4 8.04 13.82 16.31
CA THR A 4 6.74 13.75 16.99
C THR A 4 6.05 15.10 16.98
N ILE A 5 4.78 15.11 16.61
CA ILE A 5 3.87 16.20 16.94
C ILE A 5 2.94 15.67 18.02
N PRO A 6 3.19 16.03 19.29
CA PRO A 6 2.40 15.49 20.39
C PRO A 6 1.04 16.15 20.45
N GLN A 7 0.04 15.42 20.97
CA GLN A 7 -1.21 16.02 21.46
C GLN A 7 -1.98 16.84 20.42
N VAL A 8 -2.00 16.40 19.16
CA VAL A 8 -2.68 17.15 18.10
C VAL A 8 -4.19 17.20 18.33
N GLN A 9 -4.73 18.40 18.25
CA GLN A 9 -6.16 18.70 18.29
C GLN A 9 -6.50 19.79 17.27
N VAL A 10 -7.66 19.68 16.65
CA VAL A 10 -8.20 20.68 15.71
C VAL A 10 -9.63 20.99 16.14
N GLY A 11 -9.81 21.73 17.24
CA GLY A 11 -11.12 21.87 17.89
C GLY A 11 -11.59 20.59 18.57
N GLU A 12 -12.90 20.46 18.82
CA GLU A 12 -13.49 19.32 19.54
C GLU A 12 -13.34 18.00 18.76
N ALA A 13 -13.05 16.91 19.46
CA ALA A 13 -12.71 15.62 18.85
C ALA A 13 -13.90 14.96 18.12
N GLU A 14 -15.13 15.23 18.56
CA GLU A 14 -16.39 14.78 17.97
C GLU A 14 -16.59 15.33 16.55
N ALA A 15 -16.10 16.54 16.30
CA ALA A 15 -16.14 17.18 15.00
C ALA A 15 -15.01 16.70 14.06
N CYS A 16 -14.05 15.93 14.57
CA CYS A 16 -12.84 15.56 13.87
C CYS A 16 -12.89 14.14 13.26
N THR A 17 -12.30 14.00 12.07
CA THR A 17 -11.89 12.71 11.50
C THR A 17 -10.38 12.59 11.50
N PHE A 18 -9.88 11.36 11.66
CA PHE A 18 -8.50 11.01 11.42
C PHE A 18 -8.37 10.37 10.03
N GLU A 19 -7.41 10.83 9.25
CA GLU A 19 -7.18 10.42 7.87
C GLU A 19 -5.74 9.93 7.69
N ALA A 20 -5.57 8.76 7.07
CA ALA A 20 -4.28 8.18 6.73
C ALA A 20 -4.36 7.51 5.35
N PRO A 21 -4.57 8.28 4.27
CA PRO A 21 -4.77 7.70 2.94
C PRO A 21 -3.55 6.88 2.49
N GLY A 22 -3.81 5.79 1.76
CA GLY A 22 -2.77 4.84 1.34
C GLY A 22 -2.40 3.79 2.39
N ASN A 23 -3.02 3.84 3.58
CA ASN A 23 -2.89 2.79 4.60
C ASN A 23 -4.17 1.94 4.68
N PRO A 24 -4.10 0.70 5.21
CA PRO A 24 -5.28 -0.14 5.47
C PRO A 24 -6.08 0.38 6.67
N TYR A 25 -6.55 1.62 6.54
CA TYR A 25 -7.18 2.40 7.58
C TYR A 25 -8.52 2.92 7.07
N LYS A 26 -9.57 2.78 7.88
CA LYS A 26 -10.92 3.20 7.49
C LYS A 26 -10.92 4.71 7.17
N PRO A 27 -11.28 5.12 5.94
CA PRO A 27 -11.36 6.53 5.60
C PRO A 27 -12.39 7.25 6.49
N ARG A 28 -12.10 8.51 6.86
CA ARG A 28 -13.01 9.35 7.66
C ARG A 28 -13.40 8.75 9.01
N ALA A 29 -12.51 7.97 9.61
CA ALA A 29 -12.73 7.44 10.95
C ALA A 29 -12.84 8.61 11.96
N LEU A 30 -13.82 8.56 12.87
CA LEU A 30 -13.99 9.61 13.87
C LEU A 30 -12.79 9.62 14.83
N LEU A 31 -12.27 10.81 15.14
CA LEU A 31 -11.11 10.94 16.01
C LEU A 31 -11.41 10.38 17.41
N LEU A 32 -12.60 10.64 17.94
CA LEU A 32 -13.03 10.13 19.25
C LEU A 32 -12.96 8.59 19.35
N GLU A 33 -13.37 7.88 18.30
CA GLU A 33 -13.26 6.41 18.24
C GLU A 33 -11.80 5.95 18.29
N GLN A 34 -10.87 6.73 17.74
CA GLN A 34 -9.45 6.38 17.75
C GLN A 34 -8.81 6.63 19.10
N LEU A 35 -9.20 7.73 19.76
CA LEU A 35 -8.77 8.02 21.13
C LEU A 35 -9.22 6.92 22.08
N ALA A 36 -10.47 6.44 21.94
CA ALA A 36 -11.04 5.41 22.80
C ALA A 36 -10.41 4.02 22.62
N ARG A 37 -9.92 3.69 21.42
CA ARG A 37 -9.45 2.33 21.11
C ARG A 37 -8.12 1.97 21.74
N GLY A 38 -7.26 2.95 22.06
CA GLY A 38 -5.87 2.66 22.42
C GLY A 38 -5.15 2.04 21.22
N LEU A 39 -4.24 2.78 20.60
CA LEU A 39 -3.67 2.40 19.31
C LEU A 39 -2.54 1.37 19.48
N ASP A 40 -2.89 0.18 19.98
CA ASP A 40 -2.01 -0.98 19.98
C ASP A 40 -2.22 -1.85 18.74
N VAL A 41 -1.16 -2.62 18.48
CA VAL A 41 -0.76 -3.38 17.30
C VAL A 41 -1.69 -4.56 17.00
N GLU A 42 -2.99 -4.31 16.89
CA GLU A 42 -3.92 -5.33 16.42
C GLU A 42 -3.60 -5.66 14.95
N PRO A 43 -3.39 -6.95 14.60
CA PRO A 43 -3.15 -7.34 13.22
C PRO A 43 -4.29 -6.85 12.34
N VAL A 44 -3.96 -6.13 11.27
CA VAL A 44 -4.96 -5.74 10.28
C VAL A 44 -5.04 -6.86 9.26
N GLU A 45 -6.18 -7.53 9.19
CA GLU A 45 -6.53 -8.39 8.06
C GLU A 45 -6.75 -7.48 6.85
N VAL A 46 -5.78 -7.47 5.94
CA VAL A 46 -5.88 -6.70 4.69
C VAL A 46 -6.47 -7.54 3.55
N SER A 47 -6.36 -8.86 3.66
CA SER A 47 -7.01 -9.85 2.81
C SER A 47 -7.08 -11.20 3.52
N PRO A 48 -7.96 -12.13 3.09
CA PRO A 48 -7.99 -13.49 3.65
C PRO A 48 -6.58 -14.11 3.62
N GLY A 49 -6.03 -14.43 4.79
CA GLY A 49 -4.71 -15.07 4.94
C GLY A 49 -3.49 -14.15 4.88
N PHE A 50 -3.66 -12.83 4.76
CA PHE A 50 -2.55 -11.86 4.86
C PHE A 50 -2.79 -10.88 6.01
N TYR A 51 -1.98 -11.03 7.06
CA TYR A 51 -2.01 -10.18 8.24
C TYR A 51 -0.80 -9.24 8.20
N ILE A 52 -1.06 -7.94 8.15
CA ILE A 52 0.00 -6.97 8.45
C ILE A 52 -0.09 -6.68 9.94
N GLN A 53 1.00 -6.95 10.67
CA GLN A 53 1.12 -6.58 12.08
C GLN A 53 1.22 -5.05 12.28
N ARG A 54 0.96 -4.23 11.27
CA ARG A 54 1.11 -2.77 11.30
C ARG A 54 -0.09 -2.12 10.63
N ARG A 55 -0.64 -1.08 11.29
CA ARG A 55 -1.74 -0.26 10.74
C ARG A 55 -1.30 0.71 9.66
N PHE A 56 -0.05 1.14 9.71
CA PHE A 56 0.55 2.07 8.77
C PHE A 56 1.71 1.40 8.07
N GLY A 57 1.80 1.59 6.76
CA GLY A 57 2.99 1.24 6.02
C GLY A 57 4.10 2.26 6.26
N ASP A 58 5.33 1.82 6.06
CA ASP A 58 6.50 2.67 6.17
C ASP A 58 6.47 3.72 5.04
N ALA A 59 6.89 4.95 5.33
CA ALA A 59 6.89 6.04 4.36
C ALA A 59 8.30 6.50 3.99
N PRO A 60 8.58 6.88 2.73
CA PRO A 60 7.64 6.90 1.61
C PRO A 60 7.54 5.57 0.82
N ASP A 61 8.18 4.50 1.29
CA ASP A 61 8.29 3.21 0.57
C ASP A 61 6.94 2.53 0.30
N PHE A 62 6.21 2.18 1.36
CA PHE A 62 4.95 1.46 1.25
C PHE A 62 3.74 2.41 1.18
N ALA A 63 3.80 3.52 1.91
CA ALA A 63 2.69 4.45 2.06
C ALA A 63 3.17 5.90 1.88
N PRO A 64 2.26 6.83 1.51
CA PRO A 64 2.62 8.23 1.31
C PRO A 64 3.01 8.97 2.61
N GLY A 65 2.82 8.33 3.77
CA GLY A 65 3.21 8.88 5.05
C GLY A 65 2.32 9.98 5.61
N LEU A 66 1.20 10.31 4.97
CA LEU A 66 0.28 11.35 5.45
C LEU A 66 -0.55 10.84 6.64
N LEU A 67 -0.45 11.55 7.76
CA LEU A 67 -1.36 11.48 8.89
C LEU A 67 -2.03 12.84 9.07
N ALA A 68 -3.36 12.87 9.14
CA ALA A 68 -4.11 14.12 9.21
C ALA A 68 -5.30 14.06 10.16
N ILE A 69 -5.63 15.21 10.74
CA ILE A 69 -6.85 15.43 11.51
C ILE A 69 -7.65 16.53 10.82
N HIS A 70 -8.86 16.21 10.41
CA HIS A 70 -9.77 17.14 9.76
C HIS A 70 -10.96 17.44 10.66
N ASN A 71 -11.14 18.71 11.05
CA ASN A 71 -12.36 19.18 11.69
C ASN A 71 -13.38 19.61 10.63
N ARG A 72 -14.53 18.95 10.63
CA ARG A 72 -15.60 19.14 9.63
C ARG A 72 -16.37 20.44 9.81
N GLU A 73 -16.51 20.90 11.05
CA GLU A 73 -17.24 22.12 11.40
C GLU A 73 -16.39 23.36 11.16
N LEU A 74 -15.15 23.35 11.66
CA LEU A 74 -14.18 24.42 11.46
C LEU A 74 -13.64 24.47 10.02
N ARG A 75 -13.83 23.39 9.25
CA ARG A 75 -13.23 23.20 7.92
C ARG A 75 -11.73 23.48 7.97
N LEU A 76 -11.05 22.79 8.87
CA LEU A 76 -9.63 22.96 9.15
C LEU A 76 -8.98 21.59 9.25
N THR A 77 -7.84 21.43 8.59
CA THR A 77 -7.07 20.19 8.61
C THR A 77 -5.66 20.49 9.08
N LEU A 78 -5.18 19.76 10.09
CA LEU A 78 -3.76 19.63 10.34
C LEU A 78 -3.26 18.35 9.65
N MET A 79 -2.24 18.50 8.83
CA MET A 79 -1.59 17.41 8.11
C MET A 79 -0.13 17.34 8.50
N SER A 80 0.37 16.14 8.75
CA SER A 80 1.79 15.87 8.86
C SER A 80 2.16 14.70 7.98
N TRP A 81 3.35 14.72 7.41
CA TRP A 81 3.89 13.58 6.67
C TRP A 81 5.41 13.55 6.79
N TYR A 82 5.97 12.37 6.60
CA TYR A 82 7.41 12.18 6.49
C TYR A 82 7.79 11.91 5.04
N PHE A 83 8.92 12.47 4.60
CA PHE A 83 9.52 12.14 3.32
C PHE A 83 11.04 12.14 3.40
N SER A 84 11.64 11.18 2.72
CA SER A 84 13.08 11.06 2.47
C SER A 84 13.28 10.24 1.21
N TRP A 85 14.33 10.54 0.45
CA TRP A 85 14.70 9.76 -0.72
C TRP A 85 15.44 8.47 -0.39
N VAL A 86 15.94 8.35 0.84
CA VAL A 86 16.93 7.34 1.21
C VAL A 86 16.57 6.52 2.45
N GLU A 87 15.67 7.04 3.29
CA GLU A 87 15.35 6.43 4.59
C GLU A 87 13.84 6.28 4.75
N PRO A 88 13.30 5.07 4.95
CA PRO A 88 11.92 4.92 5.34
C PRO A 88 11.73 5.35 6.80
N ALA A 89 10.52 5.76 7.16
CA ALA A 89 10.10 5.93 8.54
C ALA A 89 8.92 5.02 8.84
N GLN A 90 8.94 4.41 10.02
CA GLN A 90 7.76 3.77 10.58
C GLN A 90 6.82 4.82 11.16
N LEU A 91 5.52 4.62 10.99
CA LEU A 91 4.49 5.56 11.42
C LEU A 91 3.74 5.01 12.62
N TYR A 92 3.50 5.88 13.59
CA TYR A 92 2.68 5.55 14.75
C TYR A 92 1.77 6.70 15.12
N THR A 93 0.72 6.34 15.83
CA THR A 93 -0.16 7.27 16.49
C THR A 93 -0.30 6.86 17.94
N ARG A 94 -0.28 7.82 18.86
CA ARG A 94 -0.53 7.56 20.27
C ARG A 94 -1.66 8.45 20.76
N ALA A 95 -2.71 7.84 21.31
CA ALA A 95 -3.76 8.61 21.99
C ALA A 95 -3.23 9.06 23.34
N ASP A 96 -3.22 10.37 23.58
CA ASP A 96 -2.73 10.96 24.82
C ASP A 96 -3.83 11.92 25.35
N GLY A 97 -4.69 11.47 26.26
CA GLY A 97 -5.81 12.31 26.73
C GLY A 97 -6.81 12.65 25.62
N ASN A 98 -7.01 13.94 25.33
CA ASN A 98 -7.95 14.42 24.28
C ASN A 98 -7.29 14.58 22.90
N GLY A 99 -5.98 14.39 22.78
CA GLY A 99 -5.22 14.56 21.55
C GLY A 99 -4.61 13.26 21.04
N ILE A 100 -4.21 13.26 19.77
CA ILE A 100 -3.44 12.17 19.16
C ILE A 100 -2.06 12.68 18.77
N SER A 101 -1.02 11.98 19.19
CA SER A 101 0.35 12.26 18.80
C SER A 101 0.62 11.62 17.44
N LEU A 102 1.17 12.38 16.49
CA LEU A 102 1.58 11.92 15.16
C LEU A 102 3.09 11.68 15.18
N ILE A 103 3.50 10.43 14.95
CA ILE A 103 4.88 9.99 15.21
C ILE A 103 5.46 9.34 13.96
N TYR A 104 6.68 9.74 13.62
CA TYR A 104 7.51 9.13 12.58
C TYR A 104 8.83 8.69 13.19
N GLU A 105 9.23 7.46 12.93
CA GLU A 105 10.50 6.89 13.38
C GLU A 105 11.35 6.52 12.16
N PRO A 106 12.20 7.45 11.68
CA PRO A 106 13.12 7.19 10.58
C PRO A 106 14.09 6.04 10.90
N GLN A 107 14.20 5.11 9.97
CA GLN A 107 15.12 3.99 10.02
C GLN A 107 16.42 4.38 9.34
N VAL A 108 17.32 4.94 10.13
CA VAL A 108 18.63 5.41 9.68
C VAL A 108 19.65 4.30 9.87
N ALA A 109 20.34 3.93 8.81
CA ALA A 109 21.47 3.01 8.85
C ALA A 109 22.76 3.78 8.53
N GLY A 110 23.71 3.79 9.45
CA GLY A 110 24.98 4.48 9.24
C GLY A 110 25.96 4.21 10.36
N TRP A 111 27.25 4.36 10.05
CA TRP A 111 28.29 4.42 11.06
C TRP A 111 28.37 5.85 11.57
N LEU A 112 28.33 6.02 12.89
CA LEU A 112 28.51 7.33 13.51
C LEU A 112 30.02 7.60 13.60
N ASP A 113 30.52 8.43 12.70
CA ASP A 113 31.78 9.14 12.94
C ASP A 113 31.62 10.05 14.17
N PRO A 114 32.71 10.56 14.78
CA PRO A 114 32.63 11.49 15.92
C PRO A 114 31.94 12.84 15.59
N ASP A 115 31.34 12.98 14.40
CA ASP A 115 30.58 14.14 13.98
C ASP A 115 29.33 14.30 14.86
N PRO A 116 29.12 15.47 15.48
CA PRO A 116 27.94 15.72 16.29
C PRO A 116 26.62 15.74 15.50
N ASN A 117 26.63 15.82 14.17
CA ASN A 117 25.43 16.07 13.37
C ASN A 117 25.16 14.99 12.31
N LEU A 118 24.09 14.21 12.50
CA LEU A 118 23.52 13.33 11.49
C LEU A 118 22.14 13.88 11.06
N GLY A 119 22.02 14.25 9.79
CA GLY A 119 20.74 14.62 9.18
C GLY A 119 20.01 13.41 8.63
N PHE A 120 18.70 13.33 8.81
CA PHE A 120 17.85 12.24 8.30
C PHE A 120 16.45 12.78 7.98
N GLY A 121 15.93 12.38 6.82
CA GLY A 121 14.62 12.72 6.28
C GLY A 121 14.06 14.11 6.60
N THR A 122 12.74 14.27 6.52
CA THR A 122 12.04 15.50 6.93
C THR A 122 10.59 15.19 7.32
N GLN A 123 10.17 15.70 8.48
CA GLN A 123 8.75 15.78 8.83
C GLN A 123 8.21 17.13 8.35
N TYR A 124 7.19 17.08 7.51
CA TYR A 124 6.43 18.23 7.05
C TYR A 124 5.17 18.40 7.89
N LEU A 125 4.74 19.66 8.01
CA LEU A 125 3.53 20.06 8.72
C LEU A 125 2.80 21.12 7.91
N GLN A 126 1.50 20.92 7.69
CA GLN A 126 0.66 21.88 6.98
C GLN A 126 -0.70 22.02 7.69
N VAL A 127 -1.13 23.26 7.85
CA VAL A 127 -2.51 23.59 8.24
C VAL A 127 -3.24 24.07 6.99
N GLN A 128 -4.35 23.42 6.65
CA GLN A 128 -5.17 23.79 5.49
C GLN A 128 -6.61 24.12 5.92
N ARG A 129 -7.10 25.30 5.51
CA ARG A 129 -8.52 25.65 5.60
C ARG A 129 -9.28 25.11 4.40
N GLY A 130 -10.53 24.71 4.62
CA GLY A 130 -11.41 24.15 3.61
C GLY A 130 -11.83 22.71 3.91
N SER A 131 -12.35 22.04 2.89
CA SER A 131 -12.79 20.65 3.00
C SER A 131 -11.60 19.68 2.98
N TRP A 132 -11.80 18.47 3.48
CA TRP A 132 -10.81 17.39 3.39
C TRP A 132 -10.26 17.17 1.95
N PRO A 133 -11.09 17.13 0.88
CA PRO A 133 -10.58 17.02 -0.49
C PRO A 133 -9.62 18.15 -0.90
N GLN A 134 -9.82 19.38 -0.41
CA GLN A 134 -8.92 20.50 -0.67
C GLN A 134 -7.58 20.32 0.04
N ALA A 135 -7.60 19.84 1.30
CA ALA A 135 -6.38 19.48 2.04
C ALA A 135 -5.63 18.31 1.41
N LEU A 136 -6.33 17.26 1.00
CA LEU A 136 -5.69 16.15 0.30
C LEU A 136 -5.08 16.59 -1.04
N SER A 137 -5.72 17.53 -1.75
CA SER A 137 -5.17 18.12 -2.97
C SER A 137 -3.90 18.94 -2.70
N SER A 138 -3.83 19.70 -1.59
CA SER A 138 -2.61 20.43 -1.24
C SER A 138 -1.46 19.49 -0.90
N PHE A 139 -1.73 18.40 -0.18
CA PHE A 139 -0.73 17.35 0.04
C PHE A 139 -0.25 16.70 -1.26
N ARG A 140 -1.13 16.38 -2.21
CA ARG A 140 -0.72 15.77 -3.49
C ARG A 140 0.24 16.63 -4.31
N LYS A 141 0.16 17.96 -4.18
CA LYS A 141 1.10 18.88 -4.84
C LYS A 141 2.53 18.73 -4.32
N PHE A 142 2.71 18.35 -3.06
CA PHE A 142 4.04 18.09 -2.49
C PHE A 142 4.83 17.08 -3.31
N TYR A 143 4.20 15.98 -3.75
CA TYR A 143 4.89 14.98 -4.59
C TYR A 143 5.39 15.56 -5.90
N LEU A 144 4.59 16.42 -6.55
CA LEU A 144 5.01 17.11 -7.76
C LEU A 144 6.18 18.07 -7.48
N GLU A 145 6.16 18.77 -6.34
CA GLU A 145 7.20 19.71 -5.93
C GLU A 145 8.54 19.00 -5.62
N VAL A 146 8.50 17.80 -5.03
CA VAL A 146 9.72 16.99 -4.82
C VAL A 146 10.14 16.21 -6.07
N GLY A 147 9.42 16.32 -7.19
CA GLY A 147 9.78 15.66 -8.44
C GLY A 147 9.26 14.22 -8.61
N VAL A 148 8.31 13.81 -7.78
CA VAL A 148 7.55 12.56 -7.96
C VAL A 148 6.28 12.87 -8.76
N SER A 149 6.32 12.59 -10.05
CA SER A 149 5.18 12.74 -10.95
C SER A 149 4.78 11.41 -11.57
N PRO A 150 3.48 11.17 -11.83
CA PRO A 150 3.07 10.03 -12.64
C PRO A 150 3.63 10.16 -14.07
N PRO A 151 3.77 9.05 -14.82
CA PRO A 151 4.09 9.10 -16.24
C PRO A 151 3.13 10.00 -17.01
N THR A 152 3.62 10.73 -18.00
CA THR A 152 2.79 11.64 -18.82
C THR A 152 2.26 10.97 -20.09
N ASP A 153 2.87 9.86 -20.50
CA ASP A 153 2.58 9.06 -21.68
C ASP A 153 1.59 7.92 -21.39
N ILE A 154 0.55 8.21 -20.62
CA ILE A 154 -0.45 7.22 -20.20
C ILE A 154 -1.36 6.87 -21.39
N SER A 155 -1.35 5.61 -21.80
CA SER A 155 -2.25 5.10 -22.83
C SER A 155 -3.72 5.14 -22.36
N PRO A 156 -4.68 5.63 -23.18
CA PRO A 156 -6.08 5.77 -22.75
C PRO A 156 -6.73 4.47 -22.23
N TRP A 157 -6.32 3.30 -22.75
CA TRP A 157 -6.91 2.03 -22.34
C TRP A 157 -6.64 1.71 -20.86
N THR A 158 -5.52 2.18 -20.28
CA THR A 158 -5.16 1.89 -18.88
C THR A 158 -6.04 2.63 -17.88
N GLN A 159 -6.71 3.72 -18.29
CA GLN A 159 -7.54 4.53 -17.40
C GLN A 159 -8.88 3.87 -17.04
N GLN A 160 -9.30 2.87 -17.82
CA GLN A 160 -10.59 2.20 -17.69
C GLN A 160 -10.45 0.67 -17.62
N THR A 161 -9.36 0.20 -17.01
CA THR A 161 -9.07 -1.23 -16.89
C THR A 161 -9.39 -1.76 -15.49
N VAL A 162 -10.03 -2.92 -15.46
CA VAL A 162 -10.18 -3.78 -14.27
C VAL A 162 -9.23 -4.96 -14.46
N ILE A 163 -8.18 -5.00 -13.64
CA ILE A 163 -7.13 -6.01 -13.69
C ILE A 163 -7.49 -7.17 -12.75
N TYR A 164 -7.38 -8.40 -13.25
CA TYR A 164 -7.48 -9.61 -12.44
C TYR A 164 -6.15 -10.36 -12.48
N GLU A 165 -5.46 -10.39 -11.35
CA GLU A 165 -4.24 -11.18 -11.16
C GLU A 165 -4.61 -12.65 -10.96
N VAL A 166 -3.99 -13.55 -11.73
CA VAL A 166 -4.33 -14.97 -11.72
C VAL A 166 -3.14 -15.85 -12.09
N HIS A 167 -3.05 -17.01 -11.45
CA HIS A 167 -2.15 -18.09 -11.90
C HIS A 167 -2.96 -19.16 -12.64
N PRO A 168 -2.62 -19.55 -13.89
CA PRO A 168 -3.43 -20.50 -14.67
C PRO A 168 -3.65 -21.86 -13.99
N ALA A 169 -2.74 -22.29 -13.12
CA ALA A 169 -2.92 -23.53 -12.35
C ALA A 169 -4.20 -23.56 -11.49
N GLN A 170 -4.71 -22.42 -11.04
CA GLN A 170 -5.97 -22.33 -10.27
C GLN A 170 -7.18 -22.80 -11.08
N PHE A 171 -7.07 -22.80 -12.40
CA PHE A 171 -8.10 -23.27 -13.34
C PHE A 171 -7.70 -24.57 -14.03
N GLY A 172 -6.65 -25.27 -13.57
CA GLY A 172 -6.17 -26.50 -14.20
C GLY A 172 -5.27 -26.29 -15.43
N GLY A 173 -4.66 -25.11 -15.57
CA GLY A 173 -3.74 -24.77 -16.67
C GLY A 173 -4.35 -23.79 -17.68
N PHE A 174 -3.64 -23.54 -18.77
CA PHE A 174 -4.02 -22.53 -19.77
C PHE A 174 -5.40 -22.81 -20.38
N LYS A 175 -5.69 -24.07 -20.72
CA LYS A 175 -7.00 -24.49 -21.25
C LYS A 175 -8.16 -24.17 -20.31
N GLY A 176 -8.01 -24.46 -19.03
CA GLY A 176 -9.09 -24.22 -18.07
C GLY A 176 -9.28 -22.72 -17.79
N LEU A 177 -8.19 -21.94 -17.74
CA LEU A 177 -8.29 -20.49 -17.66
C LEU A 177 -8.99 -19.89 -18.91
N ALA A 178 -8.69 -20.42 -20.10
CA ALA A 178 -9.33 -19.98 -21.34
C ALA A 178 -10.86 -20.20 -21.32
N GLN A 179 -11.33 -21.28 -20.70
CA GLN A 179 -12.76 -21.58 -20.58
C GLN A 179 -13.54 -20.59 -19.71
N VAL A 180 -12.89 -19.96 -18.73
CA VAL A 180 -13.55 -19.01 -17.81
C VAL A 180 -13.47 -17.56 -18.29
N LEU A 181 -12.71 -17.25 -19.35
CA LEU A 181 -12.61 -15.89 -19.90
C LEU A 181 -13.96 -15.21 -20.15
N PRO A 182 -15.00 -15.88 -20.69
CA PRO A 182 -16.30 -15.26 -20.89
C PRO A 182 -16.92 -14.77 -19.58
N GLN A 183 -16.81 -15.56 -18.50
CA GLN A 183 -17.35 -15.21 -17.18
C GLN A 183 -16.57 -14.04 -16.56
N LEU A 184 -15.24 -14.05 -16.66
CA LEU A 184 -14.41 -12.94 -16.18
C LEU A 184 -14.77 -11.64 -16.91
N LYS A 185 -15.01 -11.72 -18.22
CA LYS A 185 -15.46 -10.59 -19.03
C LYS A 185 -16.84 -10.09 -18.60
N GLU A 186 -17.79 -10.98 -18.30
CA GLU A 186 -19.11 -10.61 -17.75
C GLU A 186 -19.01 -9.88 -16.40
N MET A 187 -18.00 -10.20 -15.58
CA MET A 187 -17.70 -9.48 -14.33
C MET A 187 -17.06 -8.09 -14.55
N GLY A 188 -16.79 -7.71 -15.80
CA GLY A 188 -16.16 -6.43 -16.16
C GLY A 188 -14.62 -6.45 -16.13
N ILE A 189 -14.00 -7.63 -15.96
CA ILE A 189 -12.55 -7.78 -16.05
C ILE A 189 -12.13 -7.53 -17.50
N SER A 190 -11.16 -6.64 -17.68
CA SER A 190 -10.66 -6.22 -18.99
C SER A 190 -9.21 -6.62 -19.24
N VAL A 191 -8.44 -6.87 -18.18
CA VAL A 191 -7.05 -7.33 -18.27
C VAL A 191 -6.81 -8.47 -17.30
N LEU A 192 -6.17 -9.53 -17.80
CA LEU A 192 -5.58 -10.56 -16.97
C LEU A 192 -4.11 -10.25 -16.72
N TYR A 193 -3.71 -10.23 -15.45
CA TYR A 193 -2.31 -10.21 -15.05
C TYR A 193 -1.93 -11.63 -14.67
N LEU A 194 -1.21 -12.32 -15.56
CA LEU A 194 -0.72 -13.66 -15.26
C LEU A 194 0.44 -13.57 -14.27
N MET A 195 0.32 -14.26 -13.15
CA MET A 195 1.45 -14.61 -12.30
C MET A 195 2.50 -15.41 -13.12
N PRO A 196 3.77 -15.52 -12.67
CA PRO A 196 4.80 -16.23 -13.42
C PRO A 196 4.37 -17.63 -13.91
N ILE A 197 4.49 -17.87 -15.22
CA ILE A 197 4.09 -19.11 -15.89
C ILE A 197 5.29 -19.97 -16.34
N TRP A 198 6.50 -19.57 -15.95
CA TRP A 198 7.75 -20.20 -16.33
C TRP A 198 8.10 -21.37 -15.41
N LEU A 199 9.03 -22.21 -15.88
CA LEU A 199 9.60 -23.27 -15.08
C LEU A 199 10.22 -22.67 -13.81
N PHE A 200 9.68 -23.06 -12.66
CA PHE A 200 10.13 -22.62 -11.34
C PHE A 200 10.63 -23.81 -10.51
N ASN A 201 11.09 -23.52 -9.30
CA ASN A 201 11.42 -24.54 -8.30
C ASN A 201 10.16 -25.23 -7.75
N ASN A 202 9.46 -25.97 -8.60
CA ASN A 202 8.27 -26.74 -8.25
C ASN A 202 8.69 -27.97 -7.42
N LEU A 203 8.29 -27.99 -6.15
CA LEU A 203 8.72 -29.03 -5.20
C LEU A 203 7.84 -30.29 -5.24
N LYS A 204 6.75 -30.25 -6.02
CA LYS A 204 5.74 -31.31 -6.06
C LYS A 204 5.54 -31.91 -7.46
N ASP A 205 6.24 -31.40 -8.47
CA ASP A 205 6.18 -31.92 -9.84
C ASP A 205 4.72 -32.09 -10.32
N LYS A 206 3.88 -31.08 -10.04
CA LYS A 206 2.45 -31.03 -10.36
C LYS A 206 2.00 -29.57 -10.56
N LEU A 207 0.77 -29.37 -11.05
CA LEU A 207 0.13 -28.05 -11.08
C LEU A 207 0.22 -27.35 -9.71
N TRP A 208 0.65 -26.08 -9.72
CA TRP A 208 0.79 -25.30 -8.50
C TRP A 208 -0.56 -25.11 -7.80
N ASP A 209 -0.59 -25.43 -6.51
CA ASP A 209 -1.81 -25.44 -5.69
C ASP A 209 -1.98 -24.20 -4.81
N GLY A 210 -1.16 -23.17 -5.01
CA GLY A 210 -1.18 -21.95 -4.21
C GLY A 210 -0.31 -22.01 -2.94
N ASN A 211 0.27 -23.16 -2.60
CA ASN A 211 1.06 -23.31 -1.39
C ASN A 211 2.53 -22.94 -1.62
N TRP A 212 2.88 -21.72 -1.23
CA TRP A 212 4.22 -21.14 -1.34
C TRP A 212 5.32 -21.92 -0.62
N ILE A 213 4.98 -22.60 0.48
CA ILE A 213 5.94 -23.29 1.34
C ILE A 213 6.17 -24.72 0.82
N ASP A 214 5.08 -25.47 0.64
CA ASP A 214 5.18 -26.89 0.31
C ASP A 214 5.39 -27.14 -1.19
N SER A 215 4.75 -26.35 -2.05
CA SER A 215 4.79 -26.54 -3.52
C SER A 215 5.85 -25.67 -4.20
N GLY A 216 6.45 -24.74 -3.46
CA GLY A 216 7.39 -23.76 -3.98
C GLY A 216 6.69 -22.49 -4.48
N SER A 217 7.51 -21.49 -4.83
CA SER A 217 7.08 -20.18 -5.31
C SER A 217 7.19 -20.09 -6.83
N PRO A 218 6.12 -19.76 -7.57
CA PRO A 218 6.20 -19.46 -9.00
C PRO A 218 7.19 -18.34 -9.34
N TYR A 219 7.51 -17.45 -8.38
CA TYR A 219 8.52 -16.41 -8.54
C TYR A 219 9.97 -16.92 -8.42
N ALA A 220 10.19 -18.16 -7.94
CA ALA A 220 11.50 -18.81 -7.91
C ALA A 220 11.81 -19.48 -9.27
N ILE A 221 11.83 -18.66 -10.32
CA ILE A 221 11.98 -19.09 -11.72
C ILE A 221 13.37 -19.69 -11.93
N ARG A 222 13.42 -20.87 -12.56
CA ARG A 222 14.64 -21.57 -12.95
C ARG A 222 15.03 -21.30 -14.40
N ASP A 223 14.06 -21.08 -15.28
CA ASP A 223 14.29 -20.84 -16.69
C ASP A 223 13.19 -19.93 -17.28
N PHE A 224 13.56 -18.69 -17.64
CA PHE A 224 12.66 -17.69 -18.23
C PHE A 224 12.28 -17.97 -19.69
N HIS A 225 12.86 -19.00 -20.32
CA HIS A 225 12.55 -19.40 -21.70
C HIS A 225 11.69 -20.66 -21.77
N ARG A 226 11.39 -21.29 -20.64
CA ARG A 226 10.59 -22.52 -20.59
C ARG A 226 9.34 -22.29 -19.75
N LEU A 227 8.19 -22.68 -20.30
CA LEU A 227 6.94 -22.74 -19.54
C LEU A 227 7.01 -23.83 -18.48
N ASP A 228 6.27 -23.64 -17.38
CA ASP A 228 6.00 -24.72 -16.43
C ASP A 228 5.26 -25.86 -17.19
N PRO A 229 5.85 -27.06 -17.33
CA PRO A 229 5.27 -28.14 -18.13
C PRO A 229 3.91 -28.61 -17.62
N TYR A 230 3.54 -28.28 -16.37
CA TYR A 230 2.25 -28.66 -15.81
C TYR A 230 1.09 -27.74 -16.24
N LEU A 231 1.38 -26.54 -16.77
CA LEU A 231 0.34 -25.57 -17.16
C LEU A 231 -0.28 -25.85 -18.54
N GLY A 232 0.37 -26.68 -19.36
CA GLY A 232 0.06 -26.87 -20.78
C GLY A 232 1.21 -26.44 -21.68
N GLY A 233 1.02 -26.57 -23.00
CA GLY A 233 2.04 -26.22 -24.00
C GLY A 233 1.92 -24.79 -24.53
N GLU A 234 2.89 -24.37 -25.35
CA GLU A 234 2.89 -23.05 -26.00
C GLU A 234 1.62 -22.78 -26.82
N ASP A 235 1.09 -23.77 -27.51
CA ASP A 235 -0.15 -23.63 -28.29
C ASP A 235 -1.35 -23.30 -27.41
N GLU A 236 -1.39 -23.83 -26.18
CA GLU A 236 -2.48 -23.53 -25.24
C GLU A 236 -2.35 -22.12 -24.68
N LEU A 237 -1.12 -21.66 -24.42
CA LEU A 237 -0.86 -20.26 -24.08
C LEU A 237 -1.25 -19.33 -25.23
N ARG A 238 -0.92 -19.69 -26.48
CA ARG A 238 -1.32 -18.92 -27.68
C ARG A 238 -2.84 -18.83 -27.84
N ASN A 239 -3.57 -19.88 -27.47
CA ASN A 239 -5.03 -19.86 -27.49
C ASN A 239 -5.64 -19.05 -26.34
N LEU A 240 -4.91 -18.84 -25.25
CA LEU A 240 -5.33 -18.02 -24.12
C LEU A 240 -5.21 -16.52 -24.41
N VAL A 241 -4.20 -16.10 -25.22
CA VAL A 241 -3.86 -14.69 -25.49
C VAL A 241 -4.48 -14.12 -26.75
#